data_AF-A0A1X7A4V5-F1
#
_entry.id   AF-A0A1X7A4V5-F1
#
_cell.length_a   1.000
_cell.length_b   1.000
_cell.length_c   1.000
_cell.angle_alpha   90.00
_cell.angle_beta   90.00
_cell.angle_gamma   90.00
#
_symmetry.space_group_name_H-M   'P 1'
#
loop_
_entity.id
_entity.type
_entity.pdbx_description
1 polymer ?
#
loop_
_entity_poly.entity_id
_entity_poly.type
_entity_poly.pdbx_seq_one_letter_code
_entity_poly.pdbx_strand_id
1 'polypeptide(L)'
;MSKKKNVFTYQGLDHDSDEFDELFHKIIPLMERYFTPEAIPTPRQNAAELINRYDEVMLDFWSRDQASKALTDLQRSISSLADAYARVPTLVIDRLEIDVRHCDYLQKEGFLKQTKLDIIFNHMLPEPGASLSYDALKVLATHFTEFIPAIEMTRRELPEGIPTRNRSKFNEWALIDATVHIVRKNKLMNVPAELDNSGELGRLLRDVFAAFGIEKNSFKTVYRSWREYMDGKYQNYDLMTI
;
A
#
# COMPACT_ATOMS: atom_id res chain seq x y z
N MET A 1 -2.96 -7.52 -32.31
CA MET A 1 -2.16 -6.62 -31.44
C MET A 1 -2.74 -6.65 -30.04
N SER A 2 -2.04 -7.27 -29.09
CA SER A 2 -2.49 -7.34 -27.69
C SER A 2 -2.25 -5.98 -27.02
N LYS A 3 -3.33 -5.30 -26.60
CA LYS A 3 -3.23 -4.12 -25.73
C LYS A 3 -2.58 -4.60 -24.44
N LYS A 4 -1.30 -4.26 -24.22
CA LYS A 4 -0.66 -4.40 -22.91
C LYS A 4 -1.53 -3.60 -21.92
N LYS A 5 -2.31 -4.30 -21.10
CA LYS A 5 -2.94 -3.70 -19.92
C LYS A 5 -1.79 -3.12 -19.11
N ASN A 6 -1.74 -1.80 -18.96
CA ASN A 6 -0.91 -1.17 -17.95
C ASN A 6 -1.37 -1.78 -16.62
N VAL A 7 -0.54 -2.66 -16.07
CA VAL A 7 -0.79 -3.19 -14.75
C VAL A 7 -0.36 -2.08 -13.80
N PHE A 8 -1.34 -1.43 -13.18
CA PHE A 8 -1.10 -0.48 -12.12
C PHE A 8 -0.42 -1.22 -10.96
N THR A 9 0.68 -0.67 -10.46
CA THR A 9 1.29 -1.11 -9.21
C THR A 9 0.30 -0.81 -8.09
N TYR A 10 0.05 -1.78 -7.22
CA TYR A 10 -0.75 -1.54 -6.03
C TYR A 10 -0.06 -0.46 -5.18
N GLN A 11 -0.83 0.52 -4.71
CA GLN A 11 -0.41 1.44 -3.66
C GLN A 11 -1.14 1.01 -2.40
N GLY A 12 -0.40 0.92 -1.29
CA GLY A 12 -0.98 0.54 0.00
C GLY A 12 -2.12 1.48 0.39
N LEU A 13 -3.10 0.94 1.12
CA LEU A 13 -4.18 1.75 1.67
C LEU A 13 -3.63 2.73 2.70
N ASP A 14 -3.94 4.01 2.55
CA ASP A 14 -3.65 5.02 3.55
C ASP A 14 -4.63 4.85 4.72
N HIS A 15 -4.10 4.60 5.92
CA HIS A 15 -4.89 4.38 7.13
C HIS A 15 -5.69 5.61 7.57
N ASP A 16 -5.32 6.80 7.10
CA ASP A 16 -6.01 8.05 7.38
C ASP A 16 -6.98 8.44 6.24
N SER A 17 -7.21 7.55 5.28
CA SER A 17 -8.12 7.81 4.14
C SER A 17 -9.58 7.46 4.43
N ASP A 18 -10.50 8.22 3.83
CA ASP A 18 -11.94 7.93 3.84
C ASP A 18 -12.25 6.52 3.29
N GLU A 19 -11.44 6.01 2.34
CA GLU A 19 -11.59 4.67 1.77
C GLU A 19 -11.28 3.58 2.81
N PHE A 20 -10.22 3.76 3.60
CA PHE A 20 -9.90 2.86 4.70
C PHE A 20 -11.01 2.89 5.76
N ASP A 21 -11.46 4.08 6.15
CA ASP A 21 -12.53 4.23 7.14
C ASP A 21 -13.84 3.58 6.68
N GLU A 22 -14.25 3.79 5.43
CA GLU A 22 -15.47 3.18 4.89
C GLU A 22 -15.38 1.65 4.89
N LEU A 23 -14.24 1.10 4.45
CA LEU A 23 -13.99 -0.34 4.43
C LEU A 23 -13.95 -0.94 5.84
N PHE A 24 -13.29 -0.26 6.78
CA PHE A 24 -13.19 -0.67 8.18
C PHE A 24 -14.56 -0.76 8.83
N HIS A 25 -15.42 0.25 8.62
CA HIS A 25 -16.80 0.25 9.14
C HIS A 25 -17.67 -0.84 8.51
N LYS A 26 -17.42 -1.24 7.26
CA LYS A 26 -18.11 -2.38 6.62
C LYS A 26 -17.68 -3.74 7.17
N ILE A 27 -16.41 -3.89 7.57
CA ILE A 27 -15.85 -5.17 8.02
C ILE A 27 -16.15 -5.46 9.50
N ILE A 28 -16.23 -4.44 10.37
CA ILE A 28 -16.51 -4.64 11.81
C ILE A 28 -17.76 -5.50 12.06
N PRO A 29 -18.94 -5.22 11.45
CA PRO A 29 -20.14 -6.04 11.67
C PRO A 29 -19.96 -7.50 11.22
N LEU A 30 -19.12 -7.73 10.20
CA LEU A 30 -18.78 -9.09 9.76
C LEU A 30 -17.94 -9.80 10.83
N MET A 31 -16.94 -9.11 11.38
CA MET A 31 -16.11 -9.69 12.43
C MET A 31 -16.96 -9.99 13.67
N GLU A 32 -17.88 -9.12 14.08
CA GLU A 32 -18.79 -9.36 15.21
C GLU A 32 -19.72 -10.57 14.98
N ARG A 33 -20.10 -10.81 13.73
CA ARG A 33 -20.97 -11.93 13.35
C ARG A 33 -20.25 -13.28 13.40
N TYR A 34 -18.99 -13.32 12.95
CA TYR A 34 -18.24 -14.57 12.78
C TYR A 34 -17.23 -14.83 13.91
N PHE A 35 -16.88 -13.81 14.69
CA PHE A 35 -15.94 -13.85 15.79
C PHE A 35 -16.65 -13.25 17.01
N THR A 36 -16.65 -13.97 18.13
CA THR A 36 -17.39 -13.57 19.33
C THR A 36 -16.93 -12.18 19.82
N PRO A 37 -17.84 -11.27 20.20
CA PRO A 37 -17.49 -9.93 20.67
C PRO A 37 -16.56 -9.91 21.89
N GLU A 38 -16.60 -10.96 22.69
CA GLU A 38 -15.81 -11.16 23.91
C GLU A 38 -14.46 -11.85 23.65
N ALA A 39 -14.19 -12.29 22.42
CA ALA A 39 -12.93 -12.92 22.05
C ALA A 39 -11.78 -11.90 22.01
N ILE A 40 -10.59 -12.35 22.37
CA ILE A 40 -9.33 -11.61 22.14
C ILE A 40 -8.62 -12.29 20.98
N PRO A 41 -8.32 -11.59 19.87
CA PRO A 41 -8.56 -10.16 19.60
C PRO A 41 -10.04 -9.80 19.38
N THR A 42 -10.42 -8.57 19.73
CA THR A 42 -11.78 -8.02 19.54
C THR A 42 -12.16 -7.95 18.06
N PRO A 43 -13.46 -7.89 17.71
CA PRO A 43 -13.91 -7.76 16.32
C PRO A 43 -13.28 -6.57 15.57
N ARG A 44 -13.08 -5.43 16.24
CA ARG A 44 -12.38 -4.27 15.68
C ARG A 44 -10.92 -4.56 15.35
N GLN A 45 -10.22 -5.26 16.24
CA GLN A 45 -8.83 -5.66 16.00
C GLN A 45 -8.74 -6.66 14.84
N ASN A 46 -9.64 -7.64 14.78
CA ASN A 46 -9.70 -8.57 13.65
C ASN A 46 -10.03 -7.86 12.33
N ALA A 47 -10.87 -6.82 12.34
CA ALA A 47 -11.19 -6.04 11.16
C ALA A 47 -9.96 -5.27 10.64
N ALA A 48 -9.25 -4.59 11.54
CA ALA A 48 -8.02 -3.87 11.19
C ALA A 48 -6.96 -4.84 10.65
N GLU A 49 -6.79 -5.97 11.32
CA GLU A 49 -5.84 -7.00 10.88
C GLU A 49 -6.21 -7.62 9.54
N LEU A 50 -7.50 -7.72 9.20
CA LEU A 50 -7.94 -8.22 7.89
C LEU A 50 -7.49 -7.29 6.78
N ILE A 51 -7.70 -5.98 6.97
CA ILE A 51 -7.33 -4.96 6.00
C ILE A 51 -5.82 -4.88 5.88
N ASN A 52 -5.10 -4.84 7.01
CA ASN A 52 -3.63 -4.81 7.01
C ASN A 52 -3.05 -6.02 6.29
N ARG A 53 -3.57 -7.23 6.57
CA ARG A 53 -3.08 -8.45 5.94
C ARG A 53 -3.40 -8.50 4.45
N TYR A 54 -4.58 -8.01 4.06
CA TYR A 54 -4.90 -7.83 2.64
C TYR A 54 -3.90 -6.89 1.97
N ASP A 55 -3.60 -5.75 2.59
CA ASP A 55 -2.65 -4.77 2.10
C ASP A 55 -1.23 -5.33 1.96
N GLU A 56 -0.73 -6.03 2.98
CA GLU A 56 0.57 -6.72 2.97
C GLU A 56 0.70 -7.68 1.79
N VAL A 57 -0.30 -8.55 1.58
CA VAL A 57 -0.27 -9.52 0.47
C VAL A 57 -0.33 -8.80 -0.89
N MET A 58 -1.04 -7.67 -0.95
CA MET A 58 -1.11 -6.84 -2.15
C MET A 58 0.19 -6.06 -2.41
N LEU A 59 0.96 -5.69 -1.38
CA LEU A 59 2.29 -5.07 -1.52
C LEU A 59 3.33 -6.05 -2.09
N ASP A 60 3.21 -7.35 -1.79
CA ASP A 60 4.05 -8.40 -2.36
C ASP A 60 3.72 -8.73 -3.84
N PHE A 61 2.73 -8.04 -4.41
CA PHE A 61 2.27 -8.27 -5.77
C PHE A 61 3.15 -7.58 -6.83
N TRP A 62 4.32 -8.14 -7.04
CA TRP A 62 5.23 -7.73 -8.09
C TRP A 62 6.06 -8.92 -8.58
N SER A 63 6.69 -8.75 -9.73
CA SER A 63 7.72 -9.68 -10.21
C SER A 63 9.07 -8.98 -10.20
N ARG A 64 10.15 -9.75 -9.98
CA ARG A 64 11.52 -9.22 -10.02
C ARG A 64 11.80 -8.34 -11.23
N ASP A 65 11.36 -8.75 -12.42
CA ASP A 65 11.49 -7.96 -13.65
C ASP A 65 10.78 -6.60 -13.59
N GLN A 66 9.60 -6.54 -12.95
CA GLN A 66 8.82 -5.30 -12.84
C GLN A 66 9.46 -4.34 -11.84
N ALA A 67 9.84 -4.83 -10.66
CA ALA A 67 10.54 -4.04 -9.66
C ALA A 67 11.90 -3.56 -10.19
N SER A 68 12.65 -4.45 -10.85
CA SER A 68 13.93 -4.11 -11.48
C SER A 68 13.80 -3.02 -12.54
N LYS A 69 12.75 -3.10 -13.36
CA LYS A 69 12.43 -2.05 -14.33
C LYS A 69 12.06 -0.74 -13.63
N ALA A 70 11.21 -0.77 -12.61
CA ALA A 70 10.82 0.42 -11.86
C ALA A 70 12.02 1.12 -11.20
N LEU A 71 12.94 0.35 -10.60
CA LEU A 71 14.18 0.87 -10.04
C LEU A 71 15.09 1.48 -11.11
N THR A 72 15.15 0.88 -12.30
CA THR A 72 15.92 1.43 -13.43
C THR A 72 15.31 2.73 -13.95
N ASP A 73 13.98 2.81 -14.04
CA ASP A 73 13.26 4.01 -14.44
C ASP A 73 13.41 5.12 -13.38
N LEU A 74 13.41 4.77 -12.09
CA LEU A 74 13.70 5.68 -10.98
C LEU A 74 15.13 6.23 -11.06
N GLN A 75 16.13 5.36 -11.22
CA GLN A 75 17.53 5.74 -11.42
C GLN A 75 17.67 6.77 -12.54
N ARG A 76 17.09 6.49 -13.71
CA ARG A 76 17.14 7.40 -14.86
C ARG A 76 16.46 8.74 -14.57
N SER A 77 15.32 8.72 -13.90
CA SER A 77 14.55 9.92 -13.58
C SER A 77 15.33 10.83 -12.64
N ILE A 78 16.00 10.25 -11.63
CA ILE A 78 16.84 10.97 -10.68
C ILE A 78 18.04 11.60 -11.38
N SER A 79 18.76 10.86 -12.24
CA SER A 79 19.87 11.42 -13.01
C SER A 79 19.40 12.57 -13.92
N SER A 80 18.26 12.39 -14.59
CA SER A 80 17.70 13.43 -15.47
C SER A 80 17.28 14.69 -14.70
N LEU A 81 16.72 14.51 -13.51
CA LEU A 81 16.36 15.60 -12.59
C LEU A 81 17.59 16.36 -12.12
N ALA A 82 18.63 15.64 -11.67
CA ALA A 82 19.89 16.25 -11.23
C ALA A 82 20.56 17.04 -12.37
N ASP A 83 20.61 16.47 -13.58
CA ASP A 83 21.12 17.15 -14.77
C ASP A 83 20.30 18.40 -15.13
N ALA A 84 18.97 18.34 -14.99
CA ALA A 84 18.12 19.50 -15.22
C ALA A 84 18.37 20.59 -14.19
N TYR A 85 18.48 20.22 -12.91
CA TYR A 85 18.78 21.14 -11.82
C TYR A 85 20.16 21.82 -12.00
N ALA A 86 21.19 21.05 -12.37
CA ALA A 86 22.54 21.57 -12.61
C ALA A 86 22.63 22.57 -13.78
N ARG A 87 21.67 22.53 -14.71
CA ARG A 87 21.58 23.49 -15.84
C ARG A 87 20.86 24.78 -15.47
N VAL A 88 20.20 24.86 -14.31
CA VAL A 88 19.52 26.08 -13.88
C VAL A 88 20.57 27.12 -13.47
N PRO A 89 20.55 28.35 -14.04
CA PRO A 89 21.48 29.39 -13.64
C PRO A 89 21.33 29.72 -12.14
N THR A 90 22.45 29.97 -11.45
CA THR A 90 22.46 30.24 -10.00
C THR A 90 21.47 31.34 -9.59
N LEU A 91 21.41 32.45 -10.34
CA LEU A 91 20.46 33.54 -10.05
C LEU A 91 18.99 33.10 -10.13
N VAL A 92 18.68 32.11 -10.98
CA VAL A 92 17.33 31.54 -11.10
C VAL A 92 17.05 30.60 -9.93
N ILE A 93 18.04 29.83 -9.46
CA ILE A 93 17.95 28.99 -8.26
C ILE A 93 17.71 29.88 -7.02
N ASP A 94 18.48 30.96 -6.85
CA ASP A 94 18.32 31.89 -5.74
C ASP A 94 16.92 32.52 -5.75
N ARG A 95 16.41 32.86 -6.94
CA ARG A 95 15.05 33.39 -7.08
C ARG A 95 13.99 32.35 -6.74
N LEU A 96 14.17 31.10 -7.20
CA LEU A 96 13.26 29.99 -6.89
C LEU A 96 13.16 29.77 -5.38
N GLU A 97 14.28 29.83 -4.65
CA GLU A 97 14.28 29.70 -3.19
C GLU A 97 13.44 30.79 -2.51
N ILE A 98 13.55 32.04 -2.97
CA ILE A 98 12.74 33.16 -2.44
C ILE A 98 11.25 32.94 -2.73
N ASP A 99 10.91 32.55 -3.96
CA ASP A 99 9.53 32.35 -4.39
C ASP A 99 8.87 31.18 -3.66
N VAL A 100 9.61 30.10 -3.40
CA VAL A 100 9.16 28.95 -2.61
C VAL A 100 8.79 29.36 -1.18
N ARG A 101 9.66 30.14 -0.50
CA ARG A 101 9.37 30.66 0.84
C ARG A 101 8.16 31.59 0.84
N HIS A 102 7.96 32.35 -0.24
CA HIS A 102 6.79 33.21 -0.39
C HIS A 102 5.50 32.41 -0.55
N CYS A 103 5.51 31.29 -1.28
CA CYS A 103 4.37 30.38 -1.39
C CYS A 103 3.91 29.87 -0.02
N ASP A 104 4.84 29.41 0.82
CA ASP A 104 4.51 28.95 2.17
C ASP A 104 3.94 30.07 3.04
N TYR A 105 4.48 31.28 2.93
CA TYR A 105 3.92 32.45 3.60
C TYR A 105 2.47 32.71 3.17
N LEU A 106 2.19 32.71 1.86
CA LEU A 106 0.83 32.93 1.33
C LEU A 106 -0.14 31.84 1.77
N GLN A 107 0.30 30.58 1.85
CA GLN A 107 -0.54 29.49 2.36
C GLN A 107 -0.92 29.71 3.83
N LYS A 108 0.04 30.11 4.67
CA LYS A 108 -0.21 30.43 6.08
C LYS A 108 -1.16 31.61 6.23
N GLU A 109 -0.95 32.68 5.47
CA GLU A 109 -1.86 33.84 5.44
C GLU A 109 -3.28 33.45 4.99
N GLY A 110 -3.38 32.60 3.96
CA GLY A 110 -4.66 32.07 3.48
C GLY A 110 -5.41 31.29 4.56
N PHE A 111 -4.71 30.41 5.27
CA PHE A 111 -5.26 29.66 6.39
C PHE A 111 -5.73 30.56 7.53
N LEU A 112 -4.92 31.54 7.94
CA LEU A 112 -5.25 32.50 9.00
C LEU A 112 -6.50 33.34 8.68
N LYS A 113 -6.72 33.68 7.41
CA LYS A 113 -7.93 34.43 6.98
C LYS A 113 -9.21 33.60 7.04
N GLN A 114 -9.11 32.28 6.96
CA GLN A 114 -10.26 31.38 6.87
C GLN A 114 -10.55 30.64 8.17
N THR A 115 -9.53 30.46 9.00
CA THR A 115 -9.65 29.68 10.24
C THR A 115 -10.51 30.41 11.27
N LYS A 116 -11.36 29.64 11.96
CA LYS A 116 -12.14 30.10 13.12
C LYS A 116 -11.44 29.78 14.45
N LEU A 117 -10.27 29.13 14.38
CA LEU A 117 -9.48 28.73 15.53
C LEU A 117 -8.67 29.92 16.02
N ASP A 118 -8.63 30.10 17.34
CA ASP A 118 -7.74 31.07 17.97
C ASP A 118 -6.31 30.50 18.01
N ILE A 119 -5.48 30.93 17.06
CA ILE A 119 -4.12 30.42 16.88
C ILE A 119 -3.13 31.31 17.61
N ILE A 120 -2.58 30.78 18.70
CA ILE A 120 -1.65 31.50 19.58
C ILE A 120 -0.19 31.13 19.27
N PHE A 121 0.06 29.94 18.71
CA PHE A 121 1.41 29.42 18.50
C PHE A 121 1.67 29.00 17.05
N ASN A 122 2.89 29.26 16.55
CA ASN A 122 3.31 28.97 15.17
C ASN A 122 3.22 27.48 14.80
N HIS A 123 3.38 26.55 15.75
CA HIS A 123 3.29 25.12 15.47
C HIS A 123 1.86 24.64 15.16
N MET A 124 0.84 25.48 15.42
CA MET A 124 -0.55 25.18 15.08
C MET A 124 -0.90 25.58 13.64
N LEU A 125 0.04 26.22 12.91
CA LEU A 125 -0.14 26.55 11.50
C LEU A 125 0.23 25.36 10.62
N PRO A 126 -0.36 25.24 9.43
CA PRO A 126 0.05 24.25 8.44
C PRO A 126 1.55 24.29 8.18
N GLU A 127 2.15 23.10 8.10
CA GLU A 127 3.56 22.94 7.81
C GLU A 127 3.87 23.45 6.38
N PRO A 128 4.98 24.19 6.19
CA PRO A 128 5.37 24.68 4.87
C PRO A 128 5.73 23.52 3.92
N GLY A 129 4.87 23.23 2.94
CA GLY A 129 5.12 22.15 1.98
C GLY A 129 6.07 22.53 0.84
N ALA A 130 6.11 23.80 0.45
CA ALA A 130 6.90 24.24 -0.70
C ALA A 130 8.41 24.24 -0.37
N SER A 131 8.80 24.82 0.77
CA SER A 131 10.20 24.85 1.21
C SER A 131 10.75 23.44 1.43
N LEU A 132 9.97 22.55 2.07
CA LEU A 132 10.34 21.15 2.24
C LEU A 132 10.59 20.44 0.89
N SER A 133 9.72 20.67 -0.09
CA SER A 133 9.86 20.09 -1.43
C SER A 133 11.11 20.61 -2.16
N TYR A 134 11.40 21.90 -2.04
CA TYR A 134 12.60 22.52 -2.62
C TYR A 134 13.88 22.00 -1.97
N ASP A 135 13.91 21.90 -0.64
CA ASP A 135 15.06 21.35 0.08
C ASP A 135 15.29 19.88 -0.30
N ALA A 136 14.23 19.08 -0.42
CA ALA A 136 14.32 17.70 -0.90
C ALA A 136 14.87 17.62 -2.34
N LEU A 137 14.41 18.49 -3.25
CA LEU A 137 14.95 18.59 -4.61
C LEU A 137 16.44 18.93 -4.61
N LYS A 138 16.86 19.90 -3.79
CA LYS A 138 18.26 20.34 -3.68
C LYS A 138 19.15 19.23 -3.12
N VAL A 139 18.72 18.55 -2.06
CA VAL A 139 19.43 17.40 -1.48
C VAL A 139 19.55 16.29 -2.51
N LEU A 140 18.45 15.92 -3.17
CA LEU A 140 18.45 14.88 -4.19
C LEU A 140 19.37 15.24 -5.36
N ALA A 141 19.32 16.47 -5.87
CA ALA A 141 20.16 16.91 -6.98
C ALA A 141 21.66 16.96 -6.62
N THR A 142 21.99 17.16 -5.34
CA THR A 142 23.38 17.23 -4.85
C THR A 142 23.96 15.85 -4.56
N HIS A 143 23.15 14.97 -3.95
CA HIS A 143 23.59 13.67 -3.42
C HIS A 143 23.14 12.47 -4.28
N PHE A 144 22.60 12.71 -5.49
CA PHE A 144 22.06 11.63 -6.32
C PHE A 144 23.07 10.52 -6.64
N THR A 145 24.36 10.86 -6.78
CA THR A 145 25.43 9.90 -7.08
C THR A 145 25.63 8.88 -5.96
N GLU A 146 25.35 9.25 -4.72
CA GLU A 146 25.41 8.38 -3.54
C GLU A 146 24.15 7.51 -3.43
N PHE A 147 23.02 8.01 -3.93
CA PHE A 147 21.76 7.28 -3.95
C PHE A 147 21.66 6.23 -5.07
N ILE A 148 22.31 6.46 -6.22
CA ILE A 148 22.33 5.50 -7.34
C ILE A 148 22.85 4.11 -6.93
N PRO A 149 23.99 3.97 -6.22
CA PRO A 149 24.46 2.68 -5.72
C PRO A 149 23.44 1.95 -4.85
N ALA A 150 22.70 2.66 -4.01
CA ALA A 150 21.64 2.06 -3.19
C ALA A 150 20.55 1.43 -4.07
N ILE A 151 20.09 2.14 -5.11
CA ILE A 151 19.12 1.61 -6.09
C ILE A 151 19.68 0.36 -6.78
N GLU A 152 20.95 0.38 -7.17
CA GLU A 152 21.59 -0.76 -7.83
C GLU A 152 21.75 -1.98 -6.92
N MET A 153 22.11 -1.77 -5.65
CA MET A 153 22.18 -2.81 -4.63
C MET A 153 20.80 -3.44 -4.44
N THR A 154 19.78 -2.62 -4.18
CA THR A 154 18.38 -3.09 -4.05
C THR A 154 17.95 -3.89 -5.28
N ARG A 155 18.27 -3.41 -6.50
CA ARG A 155 17.92 -4.12 -7.74
C ARG A 155 18.57 -5.50 -7.84
N ARG A 156 19.82 -5.64 -7.41
CA ARG A 156 20.56 -6.93 -7.42
C ARG A 156 19.95 -7.91 -6.42
N GLU A 157 19.54 -7.40 -5.26
CA GLU A 157 19.03 -8.15 -4.10
C GLU A 157 17.51 -8.38 -4.13
N LEU A 158 16.81 -7.93 -5.18
CA LEU A 158 15.37 -8.15 -5.31
C LEU A 158 15.03 -9.65 -5.20
N PRO A 159 14.10 -10.04 -4.32
CA PRO A 159 13.53 -11.38 -4.36
C PRO A 159 12.73 -11.61 -5.65
N GLU A 160 12.33 -12.85 -5.90
CA GLU A 160 11.56 -13.23 -7.09
C GLU A 160 10.18 -12.54 -7.17
N GLY A 161 9.68 -12.07 -6.02
CA GLY A 161 8.30 -11.60 -5.86
C GLY A 161 7.29 -12.74 -6.03
N ILE A 162 6.02 -12.40 -6.19
CA ILE A 162 4.94 -13.37 -6.42
C ILE A 162 4.41 -13.20 -7.85
N PRO A 163 4.99 -13.91 -8.84
CA PRO A 163 4.54 -13.82 -10.22
C PRO A 163 3.22 -14.57 -10.40
N THR A 164 2.09 -13.85 -10.50
CA THR A 164 0.81 -14.51 -10.80
C THR A 164 0.43 -14.38 -12.27
N ARG A 165 0.24 -15.53 -12.93
CA ARG A 165 -0.24 -15.62 -14.32
C ARG A 165 -1.68 -15.11 -14.49
N ASN A 166 -2.44 -14.98 -13.40
CA ASN A 166 -3.85 -14.57 -13.37
C ASN A 166 -4.07 -13.30 -12.51
N ARG A 167 -3.40 -12.19 -12.89
CA ARG A 167 -3.46 -10.90 -12.17
C ARG A 167 -4.87 -10.38 -11.89
N SER A 168 -5.86 -10.73 -12.70
CA SER A 168 -7.25 -10.30 -12.51
C SER A 168 -7.97 -10.91 -11.30
N LYS A 169 -7.38 -11.92 -10.65
CA LYS A 169 -7.96 -12.61 -9.48
C LYS A 169 -7.11 -12.45 -8.22
N PHE A 170 -6.06 -11.63 -8.26
CA PHE A 170 -5.11 -11.57 -7.15
C PHE A 170 -5.70 -10.88 -5.91
N ASN A 171 -6.53 -9.85 -6.07
CA ASN A 171 -7.29 -9.26 -4.97
C ASN A 171 -8.13 -10.34 -4.26
N GLU A 172 -8.69 -11.28 -5.03
CA GLU A 172 -9.45 -12.41 -4.49
C GLU A 172 -8.53 -13.40 -3.73
N TRP A 173 -7.27 -13.60 -4.16
CA TRP A 173 -6.26 -14.38 -3.42
C TRP A 173 -5.84 -13.70 -2.12
N ALA A 174 -5.57 -12.40 -2.16
CA ALA A 174 -5.17 -11.62 -0.98
C ALA A 174 -6.27 -11.63 0.09
N LEU A 175 -7.54 -11.46 -0.32
CA LEU A 175 -8.67 -11.55 0.61
C LEU A 175 -8.83 -12.95 1.20
N ILE A 176 -8.61 -14.00 0.42
CA ILE A 176 -8.62 -15.37 0.95
C ILE A 176 -7.48 -15.58 1.95
N ASP A 177 -6.26 -15.13 1.64
CA ASP A 177 -5.12 -15.24 2.54
C ASP A 177 -5.39 -14.53 3.87
N ALA A 178 -5.83 -13.27 3.79
CA ALA A 178 -6.16 -12.44 4.96
C ALA A 178 -7.26 -13.07 5.82
N THR A 179 -8.34 -13.55 5.19
CA THR A 179 -9.45 -14.19 5.89
C THR A 179 -9.01 -15.50 6.55
N VAL A 180 -8.27 -16.36 5.82
CA VAL A 180 -7.79 -17.64 6.35
C VAL A 180 -6.78 -17.43 7.47
N HIS A 181 -5.92 -16.41 7.39
CA HIS A 181 -4.99 -16.04 8.43
C HIS A 181 -5.72 -15.75 9.75
N ILE A 182 -6.71 -14.87 9.71
CA ILE A 182 -7.51 -14.50 10.90
C ILE A 182 -8.22 -15.73 11.48
N VAL A 183 -8.80 -16.56 10.62
CA VAL A 183 -9.45 -17.80 11.03
C VAL A 183 -8.49 -18.74 11.75
N ARG A 184 -7.28 -18.97 11.20
CA ARG A 184 -6.25 -19.81 11.82
C ARG A 184 -5.74 -19.23 13.13
N LYS A 185 -5.52 -17.92 13.19
CA LYS A 185 -5.06 -17.21 14.38
C LYS A 185 -6.05 -17.34 15.53
N ASN A 186 -7.33 -17.14 15.25
CA ASN A 186 -8.40 -17.20 16.25
C ASN A 186 -8.83 -18.64 16.59
N LYS A 187 -8.48 -19.64 15.76
CA LYS A 187 -8.84 -21.06 15.94
C LYS A 187 -10.36 -21.32 16.10
N LEU A 188 -11.20 -20.40 15.61
CA LEU A 188 -12.66 -20.47 15.81
C LEU A 188 -13.38 -21.31 14.77
N MET A 189 -12.82 -21.45 13.57
CA MET A 189 -13.40 -22.29 12.51
C MET A 189 -12.32 -23.07 11.76
N ASN A 190 -12.69 -24.21 11.22
CA ASN A 190 -11.78 -25.04 10.44
C ASN A 190 -11.54 -24.43 9.05
N VAL A 191 -10.34 -24.65 8.49
CA VAL A 191 -9.98 -24.31 7.11
C VAL A 191 -10.07 -25.60 6.28
N PRO A 192 -11.24 -25.89 5.66
CA PRO A 192 -11.54 -27.21 5.12
C PRO A 192 -10.81 -27.49 3.83
N ALA A 193 -10.43 -28.74 3.57
CA ALA A 193 -9.69 -29.12 2.36
C ALA A 193 -10.39 -28.74 1.05
N GLU A 194 -11.71 -28.71 1.05
CA GLU A 194 -12.48 -28.16 -0.06
C GLU A 194 -13.50 -27.19 0.51
N LEU A 195 -13.72 -26.08 -0.20
CA LEU A 195 -14.64 -25.07 0.25
C LEU A 195 -16.07 -25.45 -0.16
N ASP A 196 -16.98 -25.49 0.81
CA ASP A 196 -18.41 -25.57 0.57
C ASP A 196 -19.08 -24.19 0.78
N ASN A 197 -20.15 -23.91 0.02
CA ASN A 197 -20.92 -22.66 0.12
C ASN A 197 -21.66 -22.55 1.46
N SER A 198 -22.02 -23.68 2.08
CA SER A 198 -22.72 -23.72 3.36
C SER A 198 -21.79 -23.62 4.58
N GLY A 199 -20.52 -23.97 4.40
CA GLY A 199 -19.52 -23.95 5.47
C GLY A 199 -19.31 -22.54 6.04
N GLU A 200 -18.91 -22.46 7.30
CA GLU A 200 -18.70 -21.17 8.01
C GLU A 200 -17.68 -20.29 7.29
N LEU A 201 -16.52 -20.85 6.88
CA LEU A 201 -15.53 -20.14 6.09
C LEU A 201 -16.08 -19.68 4.73
N GLY A 202 -16.91 -20.50 4.07
CA GLY A 202 -17.53 -20.15 2.79
C GLY A 202 -18.57 -19.02 2.91
N ARG A 203 -19.25 -18.92 4.05
CA ARG A 203 -20.14 -17.79 4.38
C ARG A 203 -19.34 -16.53 4.71
N LEU A 204 -18.30 -16.64 5.54
CA LEU A 204 -17.40 -15.53 5.87
C LEU A 204 -16.74 -14.94 4.62
N LEU A 205 -16.12 -15.77 3.76
CA LEU A 205 -15.46 -15.32 2.54
C LEU A 205 -16.42 -14.60 1.58
N ARG A 206 -17.66 -15.05 1.49
CA ARG A 206 -18.69 -14.39 0.67
C ARG A 206 -19.01 -13.00 1.19
N ASP A 207 -19.19 -12.86 2.50
CA ASP A 207 -19.50 -11.59 3.13
C ASP A 207 -18.30 -10.63 3.04
N VAL A 208 -17.07 -11.12 3.23
CA VAL A 208 -15.84 -10.33 3.04
C VAL A 208 -15.70 -9.87 1.59
N PHE A 209 -15.89 -10.77 0.60
CA PHE A 209 -15.82 -10.39 -0.81
C PHE A 209 -16.86 -9.32 -1.16
N ALA A 210 -18.07 -9.43 -0.60
CA ALA A 210 -19.11 -8.42 -0.78
C ALA A 210 -18.72 -7.06 -0.16
N ALA A 211 -18.10 -7.04 1.02
CA ALA A 211 -17.61 -5.81 1.64
C ALA A 211 -16.55 -5.09 0.79
N PHE A 212 -15.72 -5.87 0.08
CA PHE A 212 -14.73 -5.37 -0.88
C PHE A 212 -15.29 -5.14 -2.31
N GLY A 213 -16.61 -5.25 -2.52
CA GLY A 213 -17.25 -5.00 -3.82
C GLY A 213 -16.95 -6.06 -4.91
N ILE A 214 -16.53 -7.26 -4.52
CA ILE A 214 -16.21 -8.36 -5.45
C ILE A 214 -17.45 -9.24 -5.65
N GLU A 215 -18.22 -8.95 -6.70
CA GLU A 215 -19.55 -9.56 -6.95
C GLU A 215 -19.55 -11.01 -7.49
N LYS A 216 -18.48 -11.80 -7.35
CA LYS A 216 -18.41 -13.16 -7.95
C LYS A 216 -18.42 -14.29 -6.94
N ASN A 217 -19.31 -15.26 -7.17
CA ASN A 217 -19.31 -16.61 -6.58
C ASN A 217 -18.12 -17.50 -7.05
N SER A 218 -17.01 -16.90 -7.52
CA SER A 218 -15.80 -17.62 -7.94
C SER A 218 -14.88 -17.98 -6.79
N PHE A 219 -15.17 -17.55 -5.55
CA PHE A 219 -14.29 -17.74 -4.39
C PHE A 219 -13.92 -19.21 -4.16
N LYS A 220 -14.72 -20.21 -4.55
CA LYS A 220 -14.32 -21.64 -4.53
C LYS A 220 -13.14 -21.95 -5.46
N THR A 221 -13.22 -21.54 -6.72
CA THR A 221 -12.15 -21.76 -7.71
C THR A 221 -10.90 -20.98 -7.32
N VAL A 222 -11.11 -19.77 -6.82
CA VAL A 222 -10.04 -18.89 -6.33
C VAL A 222 -9.37 -19.54 -5.11
N TYR A 223 -10.14 -20.05 -4.16
CA TYR A 223 -9.65 -20.73 -2.95
C TYR A 223 -8.84 -21.97 -3.28
N ARG A 224 -9.31 -22.82 -4.20
CA ARG A 224 -8.56 -24.00 -4.66
C ARG A 224 -7.21 -23.59 -5.25
N SER A 225 -7.20 -22.57 -6.09
CA SER A 225 -5.98 -22.07 -6.72
C SER A 225 -5.07 -21.39 -5.69
N TRP A 226 -5.59 -20.54 -4.82
CA TRP A 226 -4.83 -19.95 -3.72
C TRP A 226 -4.19 -21.05 -2.87
N ARG A 227 -4.89 -22.14 -2.57
CA ARG A 227 -4.26 -23.22 -1.82
C ARG A 227 -3.10 -23.88 -2.55
N GLU A 228 -3.29 -24.22 -3.81
CA GLU A 228 -2.27 -24.89 -4.62
C GLU A 228 -1.00 -24.02 -4.79
N TYR A 229 -1.16 -22.70 -4.85
CA TYR A 229 -0.11 -21.76 -5.20
C TYR A 229 0.43 -20.90 -4.06
N MET A 230 -0.33 -20.67 -2.98
CA MET A 230 -0.01 -19.69 -1.92
C MET A 230 -0.05 -20.28 -0.51
N ASP A 231 -1.06 -21.11 -0.18
CA ASP A 231 -1.23 -21.65 1.18
C ASP A 231 -0.02 -22.49 1.61
N GLY A 232 0.73 -22.00 2.60
CA GLY A 232 1.96 -22.61 3.09
C GLY A 232 3.23 -22.28 2.29
N LYS A 233 3.15 -21.68 1.09
CA LYS A 233 4.35 -21.28 0.33
C LYS A 233 5.02 -20.02 0.88
N TYR A 234 4.28 -19.18 1.61
CA TYR A 234 4.86 -18.10 2.43
C TYR A 234 5.78 -18.59 3.56
N GLN A 235 5.77 -19.88 3.92
CA GLN A 235 6.76 -20.42 4.88
C GLN A 235 8.12 -20.72 4.23
N ASN A 236 8.18 -20.83 2.89
CA ASN A 236 9.40 -21.20 2.15
C ASN A 236 9.96 -20.05 1.29
N TYR A 237 9.28 -18.91 1.22
CA TYR A 237 9.98 -17.66 0.92
C TYR A 237 10.73 -17.32 2.18
N ASP A 238 11.87 -17.97 2.35
CA ASP A 238 12.81 -17.74 3.44
C ASP A 238 12.86 -16.24 3.68
N LEU A 239 12.32 -15.90 4.84
CA LEU A 239 12.56 -14.68 5.56
C LEU A 239 13.99 -14.24 5.22
N MET A 240 14.12 -13.13 4.50
CA MET A 240 15.27 -12.28 4.77
C MET A 240 15.16 -11.95 6.25
N THR A 241 15.92 -12.69 7.06
CA THR A 241 16.24 -12.35 8.45
C THR A 241 16.52 -10.87 8.48
N ILE A 242 15.69 -10.13 9.24
CA ILE A 242 16.00 -8.77 9.68
C ILE A 242 17.20 -8.86 10.63
#